data_AF-A0A3D6EPP8-F1
#
_entry.id   AF-A0A3D6EPP8-F1
#
_cell.length_a   1.000
_cell.length_b   1.000
_cell.length_c   1.000
_cell.angle_alpha   90.00
_cell.angle_beta   90.00
_cell.angle_gamma   90.00
#
_symmetry.space_group_name_H-M   'P 1'
#
loop_
_entity.id
_entity.type
_entity.pdbx_description
1 polymer ?
#
loop_
_entity_poly.entity_id
_entity_poly.type
_entity_poly.pdbx_seq_one_letter_code
_entity_poly.pdbx_strand_id
1 'polypeptide(L)'
;MKKASAKRIPKEILDLIREQLARTGFHESVGTGRWSFIHGLQKAVKDFVKNTPSLDPQLSLAYPQGPSEDLLRRAFNLKSPPGATQSLRNLLALFATQNKYDWNTLISDRFADKFKTLLDAGDEDMAEPEPTKSIDTDNVDSFAAKIANVLLEKLSKKELDLIKEQMDDEQARTNEDMIDGLYVPSLNDPSKPEFPPRPFYEPRFPASNTFRIDVPGFTNVWLKDESTNPTGTHKARMAWEVLIKSKRYNIKEVSIISSGSAAAAIQHFFNLYKVSTKLKVLMDNRISASIKESLRQMGCEVYETDLSSRSLTGKEIKELTHNKEGIDITYREILDRFNDNYYDWLSYEVLNENPAYCFVPFGTGDLFVNILIIAEREFNNSIYKHDPRFLGDIKKINECNFMGATTRDANSRLDKL
;
A
#
# COMPACT_ATOMS: atom_id res chain seq x y z
N MET A 1 -15.66 2.04 17.46
CA MET A 1 -15.21 1.06 16.45
C MET A 1 -15.62 -0.35 16.91
N LYS A 2 -16.51 -1.04 16.20
CA LYS A 2 -16.78 -2.47 16.46
C LYS A 2 -15.53 -3.25 16.02
N LYS A 3 -14.92 -4.02 16.93
CA LYS A 3 -13.76 -4.88 16.60
C LYS A 3 -14.17 -5.84 15.48
N ALA A 4 -13.39 -5.91 14.40
CA ALA A 4 -13.55 -6.97 13.40
C ALA A 4 -13.41 -8.33 14.11
N SER A 5 -14.45 -9.17 14.05
CA SER A 5 -14.48 -10.45 14.77
C SER A 5 -13.69 -11.52 14.00
N ALA A 6 -12.36 -11.41 14.03
CA ALA A 6 -11.49 -12.51 13.63
C ALA A 6 -11.75 -13.68 14.60
N LYS A 7 -12.20 -14.82 14.07
CA LYS A 7 -12.51 -16.03 14.85
C LYS A 7 -11.53 -17.12 14.49
N ARG A 8 -11.15 -17.92 15.49
CA ARG A 8 -10.29 -19.10 15.30
C ARG A 8 -11.09 -20.20 14.60
N ILE A 9 -10.46 -20.90 13.66
CA ILE A 9 -11.04 -22.09 13.04
C ILE A 9 -10.92 -23.30 14.01
N PRO A 10 -12.04 -23.92 14.44
CA PRO A 10 -12.02 -25.13 15.27
C PRO A 10 -11.31 -26.30 14.59
N LYS A 11 -10.84 -27.25 15.39
CA LYS A 11 -10.10 -28.41 14.90
C LYS A 11 -10.96 -29.25 13.94
N GLU A 12 -12.23 -29.42 14.25
CA GLU A 12 -13.18 -30.22 13.47
C GLU A 12 -13.39 -29.65 12.05
N ILE A 13 -13.42 -28.32 11.93
CA ILE A 13 -13.53 -27.66 10.62
C ILE A 13 -12.18 -27.73 9.89
N LEU A 14 -11.06 -27.60 10.60
CA LEU A 14 -9.73 -27.85 10.02
C LEU A 14 -9.59 -29.28 9.48
N ASP A 15 -10.14 -30.27 10.18
CA ASP A 15 -10.09 -31.66 9.75
C ASP A 15 -10.90 -31.87 8.45
N LEU A 16 -12.06 -31.19 8.29
CA LEU A 16 -12.80 -31.17 7.02
C LEU A 16 -12.00 -30.51 5.87
N ILE A 17 -11.32 -29.39 6.16
CA ILE A 17 -10.46 -28.71 5.18
C ILE A 17 -9.33 -29.64 4.72
N ARG A 18 -8.72 -30.37 5.65
CA ARG A 18 -7.63 -31.32 5.37
C ARG A 18 -8.12 -32.53 4.58
N GLU A 19 -9.29 -33.06 4.92
CA GLU A 19 -9.89 -34.16 4.17
C GLU A 19 -10.14 -33.74 2.72
N GLN A 20 -10.69 -32.54 2.51
CA GLN A 20 -10.91 -32.04 1.17
C GLN A 20 -9.59 -31.75 0.42
N LEU A 21 -8.58 -31.21 1.10
CA LEU A 21 -7.25 -31.01 0.53
C LEU A 21 -6.61 -32.34 0.09
N ALA A 22 -6.76 -33.41 0.87
CA ALA A 22 -6.29 -34.73 0.48
C ALA A 22 -6.97 -35.24 -0.81
N ARG A 23 -8.26 -34.92 -1.00
CA ARG A 23 -9.00 -35.28 -2.22
C ARG A 23 -8.54 -34.52 -3.46
N THR A 24 -7.86 -33.38 -3.32
CA THR A 24 -7.26 -32.67 -4.47
C THR A 24 -5.92 -33.29 -4.90
N GLY A 25 -5.53 -34.44 -4.34
CA GLY A 25 -4.27 -35.12 -4.65
C GLY A 25 -3.05 -34.53 -3.93
N PHE A 26 -3.26 -33.64 -2.95
CA PHE A 26 -2.19 -33.17 -2.10
C PHE A 26 -1.90 -34.22 -1.02
N HIS A 27 -0.70 -34.78 -1.05
CA HIS A 27 -0.18 -35.64 0.01
C HIS A 27 0.87 -34.88 0.80
N GLU A 28 0.68 -34.77 2.12
CA GLU A 28 1.74 -34.26 3.00
C GLU A 28 2.97 -35.15 2.88
N SER A 29 4.11 -34.58 2.52
CA SER A 29 5.37 -35.31 2.53
C SER A 29 5.73 -35.65 3.98
N VAL A 30 5.91 -36.96 4.22
CA VAL A 30 6.27 -37.50 5.54
C VAL A 30 7.54 -36.80 6.03
N GLY A 31 7.44 -36.06 7.13
CA GLY A 31 8.57 -35.35 7.76
C GLY A 31 8.55 -33.83 7.65
N THR A 32 7.61 -33.23 6.92
CA THR A 32 7.40 -31.78 6.95
C THR A 32 6.54 -31.40 8.16
N GLY A 33 6.91 -30.32 8.88
CA GLY A 33 6.29 -29.96 10.16
C GLY A 33 4.76 -29.80 10.08
N ARG A 34 4.11 -29.72 11.26
CA ARG A 34 2.63 -29.72 11.51
C ARG A 34 1.74 -28.81 10.63
N TRP A 35 2.34 -27.97 9.78
CA TRP A 35 1.72 -26.89 9.02
C TRP A 35 2.20 -26.81 7.56
N SER A 36 2.85 -27.85 7.05
CA SER A 36 3.30 -27.93 5.64
C SER A 36 2.16 -27.93 4.63
N PHE A 37 0.93 -28.24 5.07
CA PHE A 37 -0.26 -28.20 4.22
C PHE A 37 -0.70 -26.80 3.79
N ILE A 38 -0.19 -25.71 4.39
CA ILE A 38 -0.67 -24.35 4.08
C ILE A 38 -0.42 -23.98 2.61
N HIS A 39 0.75 -24.31 2.07
CA HIS A 39 1.07 -24.03 0.68
C HIS A 39 0.19 -24.86 -0.28
N GLY A 40 -0.03 -26.15 0.04
CA GLY A 40 -0.96 -27.01 -0.68
C GLY A 40 -2.39 -26.50 -0.64
N LEU A 41 -2.84 -26.05 0.54
CA LEU A 41 -4.15 -25.47 0.76
C LEU A 41 -4.34 -24.18 -0.04
N GLN A 42 -3.34 -23.31 -0.07
CA GLN A 42 -3.39 -22.08 -0.86
C GLN A 42 -3.65 -22.38 -2.34
N LYS A 43 -2.89 -23.32 -2.90
CA LYS A 43 -3.05 -23.74 -4.29
C LYS A 43 -4.42 -24.36 -4.55
N ALA A 44 -4.85 -25.29 -3.69
CA ALA A 44 -6.14 -25.96 -3.82
C ALA A 44 -7.33 -25.00 -3.71
N VAL A 45 -7.28 -24.02 -2.80
CA VAL A 45 -8.32 -23.01 -2.64
C VAL A 45 -8.32 -22.04 -3.83
N LYS A 46 -7.14 -21.65 -4.35
CA LYS A 46 -7.03 -20.85 -5.58
C LYS A 46 -7.69 -21.56 -6.77
N ASP A 47 -7.41 -22.85 -6.95
CA ASP A 47 -8.00 -23.65 -8.01
C ASP A 47 -9.51 -23.82 -7.81
N PHE A 48 -9.97 -23.99 -6.57
CA PHE A 48 -11.40 -24.02 -6.23
C PHE A 48 -12.11 -22.73 -6.61
N VAL A 49 -11.57 -21.56 -6.26
CA VAL A 49 -12.16 -20.25 -6.61
C VAL A 49 -12.26 -20.09 -8.13
N LYS A 50 -11.19 -20.45 -8.86
CA LYS A 50 -11.16 -20.33 -10.32
C LYS A 50 -12.18 -21.24 -11.01
N ASN A 51 -12.42 -22.44 -10.46
CA ASN A 51 -13.20 -23.49 -11.12
C ASN A 51 -14.62 -23.65 -10.57
N THR A 52 -15.10 -22.74 -9.71
CA THR A 52 -16.45 -22.80 -9.13
C THR A 52 -17.28 -21.61 -9.61
N PRO A 53 -18.01 -21.72 -10.74
CA PRO A 53 -18.80 -20.61 -11.30
C PRO A 53 -19.95 -20.15 -10.41
N SER A 54 -20.43 -21.01 -9.51
CA SER A 54 -21.48 -20.74 -8.54
C SER A 54 -20.95 -20.29 -7.17
N LEU A 55 -19.66 -19.94 -7.08
CA LEU A 55 -19.12 -19.35 -5.88
C LEU A 55 -19.74 -17.96 -5.71
N ASP A 56 -20.05 -17.61 -4.46
CA ASP A 56 -20.51 -16.27 -4.10
C ASP A 56 -19.65 -15.20 -4.80
N PRO A 57 -20.25 -14.30 -5.62
CA PRO A 57 -19.54 -13.23 -6.30
C PRO A 57 -18.68 -12.38 -5.36
N GLN A 58 -19.14 -12.15 -4.12
CA GLN A 58 -18.41 -11.39 -3.11
C GLN A 58 -17.11 -12.08 -2.69
N LEU A 59 -17.11 -13.42 -2.56
CA LEU A 59 -15.90 -14.19 -2.25
C LEU A 59 -14.93 -14.25 -3.43
N SER A 60 -15.45 -14.32 -4.66
CA SER A 60 -14.66 -14.27 -5.88
C SER A 60 -13.94 -12.92 -6.05
N LEU A 61 -14.62 -11.83 -5.68
CA LEU A 61 -14.05 -10.47 -5.66
C LEU A 61 -13.06 -10.25 -4.51
N ALA A 62 -13.33 -10.82 -3.33
CA ALA A 62 -12.43 -10.73 -2.17
C ALA A 62 -11.14 -11.53 -2.37
N TYR A 63 -11.20 -12.63 -3.13
CA TYR A 63 -10.08 -13.56 -3.32
C TYR A 63 -9.91 -13.97 -4.80
N PRO A 64 -9.68 -13.02 -5.73
CA PRO A 64 -9.62 -13.32 -7.18
C PRO A 64 -8.47 -14.27 -7.55
N GLN A 65 -7.45 -14.39 -6.68
CA GLN A 65 -6.32 -15.30 -6.83
C GLN A 65 -6.22 -16.31 -5.68
N GLY A 66 -7.32 -16.54 -4.96
CA GLY A 66 -7.33 -17.26 -3.69
C GLY A 66 -6.78 -16.43 -2.51
N PRO A 67 -6.86 -16.95 -1.28
CA PRO A 67 -6.30 -16.28 -0.10
C PRO A 67 -4.77 -16.33 -0.13
N SER A 68 -4.11 -15.32 0.43
CA SER A 68 -2.66 -15.36 0.62
C SER A 68 -2.27 -16.41 1.67
N GLU A 69 -1.05 -16.91 1.57
CA GLU A 69 -0.48 -17.83 2.56
C GLU A 69 -0.55 -17.24 3.98
N ASP A 70 -0.38 -15.93 4.08
CA ASP A 70 -0.48 -15.16 5.31
C ASP A 70 -1.86 -15.18 5.97
N LEU A 71 -2.91 -15.01 5.16
CA LEU A 71 -4.28 -15.08 5.65
C LEU A 71 -4.60 -16.48 6.16
N LEU A 72 -4.12 -17.51 5.47
CA LEU A 72 -4.25 -18.90 5.91
C LEU A 72 -3.47 -19.15 7.21
N ARG A 73 -2.22 -18.65 7.31
CA ARG A 73 -1.43 -18.76 8.54
C ARG A 73 -2.12 -18.07 9.72
N ARG A 74 -2.71 -16.89 9.54
CA ARG A 74 -3.50 -16.21 10.59
C ARG A 74 -4.75 -17.01 10.96
N ALA A 75 -5.47 -17.54 9.98
CA ALA A 75 -6.69 -18.34 10.19
C ALA A 75 -6.46 -19.55 11.10
N PHE A 76 -5.27 -20.16 11.02
CA PHE A 76 -4.88 -21.32 11.83
C PHE A 76 -3.98 -20.97 13.02
N ASN A 77 -3.96 -19.70 13.44
CA ASN A 77 -3.17 -19.20 14.58
C ASN A 77 -1.65 -19.45 14.47
N LEU A 78 -1.14 -19.47 13.24
CA LEU A 78 0.30 -19.59 12.95
C LEU A 78 0.98 -18.23 12.79
N LYS A 79 0.21 -17.15 12.93
CA LYS A 79 0.63 -15.77 12.68
C LYS A 79 -0.28 -14.77 13.42
N SER A 80 0.28 -13.63 13.82
CA SER A 80 -0.44 -12.56 14.51
C SER A 80 -0.93 -11.46 13.54
N PRO A 81 -2.09 -10.82 13.77
CA PRO A 81 -3.11 -11.22 14.74
C PRO A 81 -3.78 -12.55 14.33
N PRO A 82 -4.10 -13.43 15.29
CA PRO A 82 -4.70 -14.74 15.02
C PRO A 82 -6.18 -14.61 14.64
N GLY A 83 -6.66 -15.57 13.85
CA GLY A 83 -8.05 -15.70 13.45
C GLY A 83 -8.28 -15.43 11.97
N ALA A 84 -9.38 -15.98 11.47
CA ALA A 84 -9.85 -15.79 10.10
C ALA A 84 -10.92 -14.70 10.07
N THR A 85 -10.96 -13.90 9.00
CA THR A 85 -12.10 -13.00 8.72
C THR A 85 -13.34 -13.82 8.35
N GLN A 86 -14.53 -13.21 8.38
CA GLN A 86 -15.78 -13.87 7.96
C GLN A 86 -15.69 -14.40 6.53
N SER A 87 -15.25 -13.56 5.59
CA SER A 87 -15.04 -13.93 4.18
C SER A 87 -14.11 -15.13 4.03
N LEU A 88 -13.01 -15.18 4.80
CA LEU A 88 -12.06 -16.30 4.74
C LEU A 88 -12.66 -17.59 5.34
N ARG A 89 -13.45 -17.47 6.42
CA ARG A 89 -14.15 -18.61 7.01
C ARG A 89 -15.20 -19.19 6.06
N ASN A 90 -15.98 -18.33 5.40
CA ASN A 90 -16.94 -18.73 4.37
C ASN A 90 -16.24 -19.44 3.23
N LEU A 91 -15.16 -18.86 2.69
CA LEU A 91 -14.40 -19.48 1.61
C LEU A 91 -13.85 -20.86 2.00
N LEU A 92 -13.27 -21.00 3.20
CA LEU A 92 -12.73 -22.26 3.68
C LEU A 92 -13.82 -23.31 3.97
N ALA A 93 -14.99 -22.89 4.45
CA ALA A 93 -16.15 -23.78 4.63
C ALA A 93 -16.70 -24.26 3.29
N LEU A 94 -16.84 -23.37 2.31
CA LEU A 94 -17.27 -23.73 0.96
C LEU A 94 -16.25 -24.64 0.28
N PHE A 95 -14.96 -24.35 0.41
CA PHE A 95 -13.91 -25.26 -0.06
C PHE A 95 -14.08 -26.66 0.56
N ALA A 96 -14.11 -26.74 1.90
CA ALA A 96 -14.21 -28.00 2.62
C ALA A 96 -15.48 -28.81 2.28
N THR A 97 -16.56 -28.13 1.90
CA THR A 97 -17.86 -28.75 1.63
C THR A 97 -18.21 -28.83 0.14
N GLN A 98 -17.29 -28.46 -0.75
CA GLN A 98 -17.49 -28.43 -2.20
C GLN A 98 -18.66 -27.54 -2.62
N ASN A 99 -18.63 -26.30 -2.13
CA ASN A 99 -19.63 -25.26 -2.37
C ASN A 99 -21.04 -25.57 -1.85
N LYS A 100 -21.17 -26.40 -0.81
CA LYS A 100 -22.47 -26.78 -0.22
C LYS A 100 -22.88 -25.94 0.98
N TYR A 101 -21.94 -25.65 1.87
CA TYR A 101 -22.22 -24.94 3.12
C TYR A 101 -21.20 -23.82 3.33
N ASP A 102 -21.70 -22.61 3.55
CA ASP A 102 -20.91 -21.50 4.08
C ASP A 102 -20.63 -21.70 5.58
N TRP A 103 -19.94 -20.75 6.22
CA TRP A 103 -19.53 -20.90 7.62
C TRP A 103 -20.72 -21.06 8.58
N ASN A 104 -21.73 -20.21 8.46
CA ASN A 104 -22.88 -20.22 9.36
C ASN A 104 -23.73 -21.47 9.13
N THR A 105 -23.96 -21.86 7.88
CA THR A 105 -24.72 -23.07 7.55
C THR A 105 -23.97 -24.31 8.01
N LEU A 106 -22.65 -24.38 7.82
CA LEU A 106 -21.82 -25.50 8.28
C LEU A 106 -21.88 -25.65 9.82
N ILE A 107 -21.81 -24.54 10.55
CA ILE A 107 -21.93 -24.57 12.01
C ILE A 107 -23.34 -25.00 12.42
N SER A 108 -24.38 -24.38 11.88
CA SER A 108 -25.77 -24.67 12.26
C SER A 108 -26.19 -26.10 11.91
N ASP A 109 -25.74 -26.64 10.79
CA ASP A 109 -26.11 -27.99 10.32
C ASP A 109 -25.33 -29.09 11.06
N ARG A 110 -24.01 -28.90 11.25
CA ARG A 110 -23.14 -30.01 11.71
C ARG A 110 -22.54 -29.83 13.09
N PHE A 111 -22.50 -28.61 13.61
CA PHE A 111 -21.76 -28.28 14.83
C PHE A 111 -22.51 -27.34 15.77
N ALA A 112 -23.83 -27.23 15.66
CA ALA A 112 -24.63 -26.26 16.42
C ALA A 112 -24.40 -26.40 17.93
N ASP A 113 -24.41 -27.62 18.45
CA ASP A 113 -24.24 -27.90 19.88
C ASP A 113 -22.88 -27.47 20.44
N LYS A 114 -21.84 -27.37 19.59
CA LYS A 114 -20.46 -27.07 19.99
C LYS A 114 -20.02 -25.65 19.67
N PHE A 115 -20.44 -25.12 18.52
CA PHE A 115 -19.88 -23.91 17.93
C PHE A 115 -20.91 -22.81 17.65
N LYS A 116 -22.10 -22.87 18.29
CA LYS A 116 -23.13 -21.82 18.17
C LYS A 116 -22.59 -20.40 18.41
N THR A 117 -21.66 -20.23 19.34
CA THR A 117 -21.03 -18.93 19.66
C THR A 117 -20.10 -18.41 18.55
N LEU A 118 -19.74 -19.25 17.57
CA LEU A 118 -18.94 -18.89 16.41
C LEU A 118 -19.78 -18.51 15.20
N LEU A 119 -21.11 -18.59 15.27
CA LEU A 119 -21.99 -18.02 14.25
C LEU A 119 -21.76 -16.51 14.12
N ASP A 120 -21.69 -16.04 12.89
CA ASP A 120 -21.67 -14.61 12.60
C ASP A 120 -23.09 -14.09 12.77
N ALA A 121 -23.27 -13.13 13.69
CA ALA A 121 -24.58 -12.57 13.99
C ALA A 121 -25.13 -11.87 12.75
N GLY A 122 -26.24 -12.37 12.21
CA GLY A 122 -27.18 -11.54 11.45
C GLY A 122 -28.01 -10.73 12.44
N ASP A 123 -28.34 -9.48 12.13
CA ASP A 123 -29.34 -8.71 12.86
C ASP A 123 -30.71 -9.41 12.68
N GLU A 124 -31.04 -10.33 13.59
CA GLU A 124 -32.40 -10.85 13.78
C GLU A 124 -33.17 -9.87 14.68
N ASP A 125 -33.73 -8.81 14.09
CA ASP A 125 -34.94 -8.20 14.63
C ASP A 125 -36.13 -8.70 13.80
N MET A 126 -37.04 -9.41 14.48
CA MET A 126 -38.21 -10.05 13.89
C MET A 126 -39.28 -9.03 13.49
N ALA A 127 -39.75 -9.09 12.25
CA ALA A 127 -41.07 -8.61 11.83
C ALA A 127 -41.62 -9.43 10.65
N GLU A 128 -42.92 -9.69 10.70
CA GLU A 128 -43.72 -10.56 9.82
C GLU A 128 -43.71 -10.20 8.31
N PRO A 129 -44.13 -11.14 7.42
CA PRO A 129 -43.93 -11.00 5.99
C PRO A 129 -45.05 -10.19 5.31
N GLU A 130 -44.69 -9.09 4.64
CA GLU A 130 -45.51 -8.43 3.61
C GLU A 130 -44.74 -8.33 2.27
N PRO A 131 -45.44 -8.26 1.13
CA PRO A 131 -44.92 -8.74 -0.15
C PRO A 131 -44.05 -7.73 -0.90
N THR A 132 -42.91 -8.24 -1.39
CA THR A 132 -42.09 -7.77 -2.51
C THR A 132 -42.05 -6.26 -2.77
N LYS A 133 -41.03 -5.60 -2.21
CA LYS A 133 -40.25 -4.59 -2.94
C LYS A 133 -38.77 -4.86 -2.72
N SER A 134 -38.09 -5.16 -3.82
CA SER A 134 -36.66 -5.42 -3.93
C SER A 134 -35.84 -4.13 -3.79
N ILE A 135 -35.13 -3.95 -2.66
CA ILE A 135 -33.90 -3.15 -2.47
C ILE A 135 -33.17 -3.80 -1.27
N ASP A 136 -32.20 -4.68 -1.50
CA ASP A 136 -30.75 -4.46 -1.68
C ASP A 136 -29.98 -4.52 -0.34
N THR A 137 -29.51 -5.73 -0.02
CA THR A 137 -28.83 -6.12 1.21
C THR A 137 -27.32 -5.96 1.05
N ASP A 138 -26.83 -4.73 1.04
CA ASP A 138 -25.42 -4.39 0.79
C ASP A 138 -24.78 -3.71 2.02
N ASN A 139 -24.79 -4.38 3.16
CA ASN A 139 -24.10 -3.90 4.36
C ASN A 139 -23.75 -5.01 5.34
N VAL A 140 -22.77 -5.87 5.00
CA VAL A 140 -21.58 -6.14 5.84
C VAL A 140 -20.58 -6.85 4.92
N ASP A 141 -19.99 -6.12 3.97
CA ASP A 141 -18.92 -6.68 3.17
C ASP A 141 -17.71 -5.75 3.17
N SER A 142 -16.67 -6.28 3.80
CA SER A 142 -15.26 -5.90 3.85
C SER A 142 -14.93 -4.41 3.77
N PHE A 143 -14.29 -3.86 4.81
CA PHE A 143 -13.60 -2.57 4.72
C PHE A 143 -12.67 -2.48 3.49
N ALA A 144 -12.12 -3.61 3.02
CA ALA A 144 -11.35 -3.67 1.79
C ALA A 144 -12.21 -3.67 0.52
N ALA A 145 -13.45 -4.18 0.54
CA ALA A 145 -14.42 -4.01 -0.55
C ALA A 145 -15.00 -2.59 -0.56
N LYS A 146 -15.25 -1.98 0.61
CA LYS A 146 -15.56 -0.55 0.74
C LYS A 146 -14.38 0.31 0.30
N ILE A 147 -13.13 -0.02 0.61
CA ILE A 147 -11.96 0.69 0.09
C ILE A 147 -11.80 0.44 -1.41
N ALA A 148 -11.94 -0.78 -1.91
CA ALA A 148 -11.86 -1.07 -3.33
C ALA A 148 -12.97 -0.36 -4.11
N ASN A 149 -14.21 -0.34 -3.61
CA ASN A 149 -15.32 0.40 -4.21
C ASN A 149 -15.14 1.92 -4.07
N VAL A 150 -14.65 2.42 -2.93
CA VAL A 150 -14.31 3.84 -2.77
C VAL A 150 -13.14 4.24 -3.68
N LEU A 151 -12.17 3.37 -3.90
CA LEU A 151 -11.09 3.58 -4.87
C LEU A 151 -11.65 3.50 -6.30
N LEU A 152 -12.49 2.53 -6.62
CA LEU A 152 -13.11 2.38 -7.95
C LEU A 152 -14.06 3.54 -8.30
N GLU A 153 -14.75 4.12 -7.31
CA GLU A 153 -15.58 5.32 -7.48
C GLU A 153 -14.73 6.60 -7.61
N LYS A 154 -13.52 6.62 -7.03
CA LYS A 154 -12.61 7.77 -7.08
C LYS A 154 -11.66 7.76 -8.27
N LEU A 155 -11.40 6.60 -8.84
CA LEU A 155 -10.42 6.40 -9.91
C LEU A 155 -11.12 6.38 -11.28
N SER A 156 -10.54 7.11 -12.22
CA SER A 156 -10.94 7.09 -13.61
C SER A 156 -10.53 5.76 -14.28
N LYS A 157 -11.20 5.42 -15.38
CA LYS A 157 -10.86 4.24 -16.20
C LYS A 157 -9.37 4.18 -16.53
N LYS A 158 -8.76 5.32 -16.87
CA LYS A 158 -7.33 5.41 -17.19
C LYS A 158 -6.43 5.08 -16.00
N GLU A 159 -6.80 5.49 -14.79
CA GLU A 159 -6.04 5.16 -13.57
C GLU A 159 -6.17 3.67 -13.24
N LEU A 160 -7.33 3.06 -13.47
CA LEU A 160 -7.51 1.62 -13.31
C LEU A 160 -6.71 0.82 -14.35
N ASP A 161 -6.68 1.28 -15.59
CA ASP A 161 -5.87 0.65 -16.65
C ASP A 161 -4.37 0.77 -16.32
N LEU A 162 -3.93 1.95 -15.83
CA LEU A 162 -2.56 2.16 -15.35
C LEU A 162 -2.19 1.23 -14.19
N ILE A 163 -3.09 1.03 -13.22
CA ILE A 163 -2.84 0.12 -12.09
C ILE A 163 -2.72 -1.33 -12.57
N LYS A 164 -3.53 -1.75 -13.55
CA LYS A 164 -3.41 -3.10 -14.14
C LYS A 164 -2.08 -3.27 -14.85
N GLU A 165 -1.68 -2.28 -15.66
CA GLU A 165 -0.40 -2.29 -16.37
C GLU A 165 0.78 -2.37 -15.39
N GLN A 166 0.74 -1.62 -14.28
CA GLN A 166 1.72 -1.72 -13.20
C GLN A 166 1.79 -3.12 -12.58
N MET A 167 0.63 -3.76 -12.33
CA MET A 167 0.59 -5.11 -11.77
C MET A 167 1.19 -6.17 -12.70
N ASP A 168 0.98 -6.02 -14.00
CA ASP A 168 1.51 -6.92 -15.02
C ASP A 168 3.04 -6.72 -15.16
N ASP A 169 3.51 -5.47 -15.15
CA ASP A 169 4.92 -5.12 -15.18
C ASP A 169 5.68 -5.64 -13.95
N GLU A 170 5.14 -5.45 -12.74
CA GLU A 170 5.75 -5.93 -11.50
C GLU A 170 5.95 -7.45 -11.50
N GLN A 171 5.03 -8.19 -12.12
CA GLN A 171 5.13 -9.65 -12.26
C GLN A 171 6.15 -10.08 -13.32
N ALA A 172 6.35 -9.26 -14.35
CA ALA A 172 7.29 -9.54 -15.44
C ALA A 172 8.74 -9.12 -15.11
N ARG A 173 8.93 -8.24 -14.12
CA ARG A 173 10.23 -7.66 -13.77
C ARG A 173 11.19 -8.68 -13.18
N THR A 174 12.23 -8.98 -13.94
CA THR A 174 13.32 -9.87 -13.53
C THR A 174 14.72 -9.27 -13.67
N ASN A 175 14.90 -8.13 -14.35
CA ASN A 175 16.22 -7.47 -14.54
C ASN A 175 16.12 -5.98 -14.93
N GLU A 176 17.29 -5.32 -15.02
CA GLU A 176 17.51 -3.90 -15.37
C GLU A 176 16.74 -3.47 -16.63
N ASP A 177 15.92 -2.41 -16.51
CA ASP A 177 15.11 -1.87 -17.59
C ASP A 177 15.66 -0.53 -18.08
N MET A 178 15.73 -0.35 -19.40
CA MET A 178 15.95 0.94 -20.03
C MET A 178 14.61 1.53 -20.45
N ILE A 179 14.24 2.69 -19.90
CA ILE A 179 12.99 3.39 -20.24
C ILE A 179 13.34 4.71 -20.92
N ASP A 180 13.17 4.79 -22.25
CA ASP A 180 13.45 6.03 -23.00
C ASP A 180 14.82 6.65 -22.67
N GLY A 181 15.86 5.81 -22.64
CA GLY A 181 17.23 6.21 -22.32
C GLY A 181 17.51 6.45 -20.83
N LEU A 182 16.53 6.24 -19.95
CA LEU A 182 16.73 6.21 -18.50
C LEU A 182 17.14 4.82 -18.06
N TYR A 183 18.24 4.76 -17.32
CA TYR A 183 18.63 3.57 -16.58
C TYR A 183 17.78 3.49 -15.31
N VAL A 184 16.94 2.45 -15.21
CA VAL A 184 16.19 2.14 -13.99
C VAL A 184 16.71 0.80 -13.45
N PRO A 185 17.69 0.82 -12.53
CA PRO A 185 18.30 -0.40 -12.03
C PRO A 185 17.37 -1.21 -11.10
N SER A 186 17.93 -2.31 -10.59
CA SER A 186 17.30 -3.29 -9.71
C SER A 186 16.42 -2.71 -8.60
N LEU A 187 15.28 -3.35 -8.36
CA LEU A 187 14.29 -2.96 -7.34
C LEU A 187 14.86 -2.90 -5.91
N ASN A 188 15.92 -3.66 -5.61
CA ASN A 188 16.45 -3.76 -4.24
C ASN A 188 17.92 -4.17 -4.13
N ASP A 189 18.74 -3.98 -5.18
CA ASP A 189 20.17 -4.28 -5.12
C ASP A 189 20.98 -3.07 -4.62
N PRO A 190 21.49 -3.06 -3.37
CA PRO A 190 22.25 -1.93 -2.84
C PRO A 190 23.56 -1.65 -3.59
N SER A 191 24.08 -2.59 -4.37
CA SER A 191 25.26 -2.38 -5.23
C SER A 191 24.93 -1.67 -6.55
N LYS A 192 23.64 -1.60 -6.90
CA LYS A 192 23.12 -0.94 -8.10
C LYS A 192 21.93 -0.04 -7.75
N PRO A 193 22.12 0.99 -6.91
CA PRO A 193 21.04 1.89 -6.54
C PRO A 193 20.56 2.72 -7.73
N GLU A 194 19.29 3.13 -7.69
CA GLU A 194 18.68 3.97 -8.74
C GLU A 194 18.84 5.46 -8.52
N PHE A 195 19.10 5.86 -7.27
CA PHE A 195 19.11 7.25 -6.85
C PHE A 195 20.45 7.59 -6.16
N PRO A 196 20.96 8.83 -6.31
CA PRO A 196 20.53 9.88 -7.23
C PRO A 196 20.64 9.48 -8.71
N PRO A 197 19.81 10.02 -9.62
CA PRO A 197 19.64 9.40 -10.93
C PRO A 197 20.68 9.84 -11.98
N ARG A 198 21.15 8.88 -12.79
CA ARG A 198 21.95 9.14 -14.00
C ARG A 198 21.13 9.86 -15.09
N PRO A 199 21.76 10.60 -16.01
CA PRO A 199 23.21 10.84 -16.13
C PRO A 199 23.70 12.07 -15.35
N PHE A 200 22.80 12.80 -14.68
CA PHE A 200 23.16 14.05 -14.02
C PHE A 200 23.80 13.84 -12.65
N TYR A 201 23.56 12.69 -12.04
CA TYR A 201 24.08 12.32 -10.74
C TYR A 201 24.63 10.89 -10.76
N GLU A 202 25.48 10.57 -9.78
CA GLU A 202 26.00 9.23 -9.59
C GLU A 202 25.16 8.49 -8.53
N PRO A 203 24.50 7.38 -8.90
CA PRO A 203 23.72 6.59 -7.95
C PRO A 203 24.61 5.99 -6.87
N ARG A 204 24.14 6.01 -5.63
CA ARG A 204 24.86 5.44 -4.49
C ARG A 204 23.89 5.08 -3.37
N PHE A 205 24.25 4.07 -2.58
CA PHE A 205 23.51 3.67 -1.39
C PHE A 205 24.46 3.64 -0.20
N PRO A 206 24.23 4.45 0.86
CA PRO A 206 23.14 5.42 1.01
C PRO A 206 23.25 6.61 0.04
N ALA A 207 22.12 7.15 -0.41
CA ALA A 207 22.11 8.27 -1.35
C ALA A 207 22.50 9.61 -0.71
N SER A 208 22.15 9.80 0.57
CA SER A 208 22.52 10.96 1.36
C SER A 208 23.31 10.56 2.60
N ASN A 209 24.04 11.51 3.18
CA ASN A 209 24.86 11.25 4.36
C ASN A 209 24.05 11.41 5.65
N THR A 210 24.51 10.73 6.69
CA THR A 210 24.05 10.93 8.06
C THR A 210 25.17 11.56 8.87
N PHE A 211 24.91 12.68 9.55
CA PHE A 211 25.92 13.39 10.33
C PHE A 211 25.49 13.56 11.77
N ARG A 212 26.44 13.47 12.70
CA ARG A 212 26.20 13.82 14.09
C ARG A 212 26.07 15.34 14.22
N ILE A 213 25.05 15.78 14.95
CA ILE A 213 24.80 17.19 15.24
C ILE A 213 24.69 17.42 16.75
N ASP A 214 24.98 18.65 17.18
CA ASP A 214 24.83 19.06 18.57
C ASP A 214 23.47 19.75 18.76
N VAL A 215 22.63 19.16 19.61
CA VAL A 215 21.33 19.70 19.98
C VAL A 215 21.28 19.88 21.51
N PRO A 216 21.10 21.11 22.03
CA PRO A 216 21.07 21.35 23.46
C PRO A 216 20.04 20.46 24.18
N GLY A 217 20.47 19.81 25.26
CA GLY A 217 19.63 18.90 26.05
C GLY A 217 19.52 17.47 25.51
N PHE A 218 20.12 17.18 24.35
CA PHE A 218 20.16 15.84 23.78
C PHE A 218 21.61 15.39 23.58
N THR A 219 21.84 14.08 23.67
CA THR A 219 23.12 13.45 23.34
C THR A 219 22.94 12.52 22.15
N ASN A 220 23.99 12.37 21.34
CA ASN A 220 24.00 11.40 20.23
C ASN A 220 22.88 11.64 19.20
N VAL A 221 22.74 12.88 18.73
CA VAL A 221 21.76 13.24 17.70
C VAL A 221 22.41 13.12 16.33
N TRP A 222 21.72 12.43 15.43
CA TRP A 222 22.15 12.21 14.05
C TRP A 222 21.11 12.80 13.10
N LEU A 223 21.59 13.51 12.08
CA LEU A 223 20.79 14.14 11.04
C LEU A 223 21.01 13.41 9.73
N LYS A 224 19.94 12.84 9.17
CA LYS A 224 19.89 12.35 7.80
C LYS A 224 19.71 13.54 6.85
N ASP A 225 20.78 13.93 6.16
CA ASP A 225 20.81 15.18 5.39
C ASP A 225 20.31 15.01 3.96
N GLU A 226 19.00 15.10 3.78
CA GLU A 226 18.35 15.08 2.46
C GLU A 226 18.46 16.42 1.70
N SER A 227 19.16 17.43 2.25
CA SER A 227 19.36 18.73 1.58
C SER A 227 20.39 18.66 0.45
N THR A 228 21.22 17.62 0.40
CA THR A 228 22.19 17.40 -0.68
C THR A 228 21.59 16.72 -1.92
N ASN A 229 20.30 16.39 -1.88
CA ASN A 229 19.60 15.80 -3.02
C ASN A 229 19.47 16.83 -4.18
N PRO A 230 19.23 16.37 -5.42
CA PRO A 230 19.09 17.21 -6.61
C PRO A 230 18.23 18.47 -6.45
N THR A 231 17.14 18.38 -5.68
CA THR A 231 16.17 19.47 -5.49
C THR A 231 16.27 20.11 -4.10
N GLY A 232 17.27 19.74 -3.30
CA GLY A 232 17.46 20.23 -1.94
C GLY A 232 16.56 19.60 -0.89
N THR A 233 15.80 18.55 -1.24
CA THR A 233 14.83 17.93 -0.31
C THR A 233 14.68 16.42 -0.56
N HIS A 234 14.10 15.70 0.42
CA HIS A 234 13.73 14.29 0.28
C HIS A 234 12.69 14.05 -0.83
N LYS A 235 11.92 15.08 -1.23
CA LYS A 235 10.93 14.98 -2.31
C LYS A 235 11.56 14.64 -3.67
N ALA A 236 12.87 14.85 -3.83
CA ALA A 236 13.62 14.40 -5.00
C ALA A 236 13.43 12.89 -5.27
N ARG A 237 13.41 12.07 -4.21
CA ARG A 237 13.24 10.61 -4.34
C ARG A 237 11.87 10.25 -4.91
N MET A 238 10.81 10.85 -4.36
CA MET A 238 9.46 10.68 -4.88
C MET A 238 9.32 11.21 -6.31
N ALA A 239 9.94 12.36 -6.61
CA ALA A 239 9.86 12.97 -7.93
C ALA A 239 10.56 12.12 -9.02
N TRP A 240 11.64 11.40 -8.67
CA TRP A 240 12.28 10.43 -9.54
C TRP A 240 11.35 9.28 -9.93
N GLU A 241 10.63 8.71 -8.96
CA GLU A 241 9.63 7.67 -9.22
C GLU A 241 8.47 8.16 -10.10
N VAL A 242 7.97 9.38 -9.85
CA VAL A 242 6.94 10.00 -10.69
C VAL A 242 7.44 10.15 -12.13
N LEU A 243 8.71 10.53 -12.32
CA LEU A 243 9.32 10.65 -13.64
C LEU A 243 9.41 9.30 -14.36
N ILE A 244 9.90 8.25 -13.68
CA ILE A 244 9.98 6.89 -14.23
C ILE A 244 8.60 6.43 -14.71
N LYS A 245 7.58 6.55 -13.85
CA LYS A 245 6.21 6.11 -14.16
C LYS A 245 5.60 6.95 -15.28
N SER A 246 5.87 8.25 -15.30
CA SER A 246 5.40 9.14 -16.36
C SER A 246 5.95 8.76 -17.73
N LYS A 247 7.24 8.40 -17.82
CA LYS A 247 7.83 7.90 -19.05
C LYS A 247 7.31 6.51 -19.42
N ARG A 248 7.37 5.56 -18.50
CA ARG A 248 6.99 4.16 -18.75
C ARG A 248 5.56 4.05 -19.28
N TYR A 249 4.63 4.71 -18.63
CA TYR A 249 3.21 4.63 -18.95
C TYR A 249 2.72 5.78 -19.84
N ASN A 250 3.66 6.53 -20.44
CA ASN A 250 3.38 7.62 -21.38
C ASN A 250 2.33 8.62 -20.85
N ILE A 251 2.43 8.97 -19.57
CA ILE A 251 1.48 9.84 -18.88
C ILE A 251 1.66 11.26 -19.42
N LYS A 252 0.61 11.84 -19.99
CA LYS A 252 0.68 13.17 -20.61
C LYS A 252 0.44 14.31 -19.65
N GLU A 253 -0.38 14.10 -18.64
CA GLU A 253 -0.78 15.12 -17.68
C GLU A 253 -0.88 14.53 -16.28
N VAL A 254 -0.33 15.24 -15.30
CA VAL A 254 -0.31 14.84 -13.88
C VAL A 254 -0.86 16.01 -13.07
N SER A 255 -1.84 15.75 -12.21
CA SER A 255 -2.35 16.72 -11.24
C SER A 255 -1.85 16.44 -9.84
N ILE A 256 -1.57 17.49 -9.09
CA ILE A 256 -1.16 17.40 -7.69
C ILE A 256 -1.65 18.61 -6.91
N ILE A 257 -2.15 18.40 -5.69
CA ILE A 257 -2.26 19.47 -4.70
C ILE A 257 -0.88 19.69 -4.08
N SER A 258 -0.25 20.82 -4.41
CA SER A 258 1.02 21.20 -3.81
C SER A 258 1.26 22.69 -3.96
N SER A 259 1.91 23.30 -2.98
CA SER A 259 2.34 24.70 -3.04
C SER A 259 3.85 24.86 -2.85
N GLY A 260 4.62 23.77 -2.90
CA GLY A 260 6.05 23.84 -2.58
C GLY A 260 6.89 22.67 -3.12
N SER A 261 7.73 22.12 -2.26
CA SER A 261 8.85 21.23 -2.57
C SER A 261 8.50 20.02 -3.44
N ALA A 262 7.30 19.46 -3.31
CA ALA A 262 6.89 18.31 -4.13
C ALA A 262 6.69 18.68 -5.61
N ALA A 263 5.90 19.72 -5.89
CA ALA A 263 5.71 20.21 -7.26
C ALA A 263 7.02 20.72 -7.86
N ALA A 264 7.81 21.47 -7.09
CA ALA A 264 9.11 21.95 -7.53
C ALA A 264 10.06 20.78 -7.89
N ALA A 265 10.10 19.73 -7.07
CA ALA A 265 10.96 18.58 -7.33
C ALA A 265 10.54 17.79 -8.58
N ILE A 266 9.23 17.55 -8.76
CA ILE A 266 8.70 16.86 -9.95
C ILE A 266 9.01 17.68 -11.20
N GLN A 267 8.70 18.98 -11.20
CA GLN A 267 8.93 19.84 -12.35
C GLN A 267 10.43 19.98 -12.67
N HIS A 268 11.29 20.04 -11.66
CA HIS A 268 12.74 20.02 -11.86
C HIS A 268 13.18 18.78 -12.65
N PHE A 269 12.72 17.59 -12.25
CA PHE A 269 13.07 16.37 -12.97
C PHE A 269 12.43 16.28 -14.36
N PHE A 270 11.18 16.71 -14.53
CA PHE A 270 10.54 16.78 -15.85
C PHE A 270 11.35 17.66 -16.81
N ASN A 271 11.83 18.82 -16.35
CA ASN A 271 12.68 19.71 -17.13
C ASN A 271 14.05 19.07 -17.42
N LEU A 272 14.71 18.54 -16.39
CA LEU A 272 16.05 17.98 -16.48
C LEU A 272 16.13 16.82 -17.48
N TYR A 273 15.10 15.96 -17.49
CA TYR A 273 14.99 14.79 -18.37
C TYR A 273 14.10 15.01 -19.59
N LYS A 274 13.66 16.24 -19.83
CA LYS A 274 12.88 16.67 -21.00
C LYS A 274 11.63 15.80 -21.23
N VAL A 275 10.90 15.50 -20.16
CA VAL A 275 9.66 14.74 -20.23
C VAL A 275 8.55 15.65 -20.78
N SER A 276 7.72 15.11 -21.68
CA SER A 276 6.60 15.86 -22.28
C SER A 276 5.36 15.96 -21.37
N THR A 277 5.41 15.35 -20.19
CA THR A 277 4.33 15.34 -19.20
C THR A 277 4.14 16.73 -18.61
N LYS A 278 2.90 17.21 -18.60
CA LYS A 278 2.53 18.48 -17.99
C LYS A 278 2.19 18.29 -16.53
N LEU A 279 2.85 19.04 -15.65
CA LEU A 279 2.51 19.07 -14.23
C LEU A 279 1.49 20.19 -13.97
N LYS A 280 0.30 19.79 -13.53
CA LYS A 280 -0.82 20.66 -13.20
C LYS A 280 -0.97 20.76 -11.69
N VAL A 281 -0.64 21.92 -11.14
CA VAL A 281 -0.53 22.12 -9.69
C VAL A 281 -1.76 22.87 -9.20
N LEU A 282 -2.57 22.22 -8.37
CA LEU A 282 -3.68 22.85 -7.67
C LEU A 282 -3.21 23.37 -6.31
N MET A 283 -3.47 24.63 -6.00
CA MET A 283 -3.07 25.23 -4.73
C MET A 283 -4.17 26.09 -4.11
N ASP A 284 -4.02 26.37 -2.83
CA ASP A 284 -4.95 27.23 -2.10
C ASP A 284 -4.84 28.68 -2.59
N ASN A 285 -5.98 29.33 -2.77
CA ASN A 285 -6.04 30.71 -3.25
C ASN A 285 -5.33 31.71 -2.32
N ARG A 286 -5.12 31.40 -1.04
CA ARG A 286 -4.38 32.25 -0.08
C ARG A 286 -2.86 32.12 -0.15
N ILE A 287 -2.32 31.17 -0.91
CA ILE A 287 -0.88 31.05 -1.13
C ILE A 287 -0.36 32.34 -1.79
N SER A 288 0.84 32.78 -1.37
CA SER A 288 1.43 34.02 -1.85
C SER A 288 1.64 34.02 -3.37
N ALA A 289 1.47 35.18 -3.99
CA ALA A 289 1.64 35.36 -5.44
C ALA A 289 3.06 34.99 -5.91
N SER A 290 4.09 35.21 -5.07
CA SER A 290 5.47 34.87 -5.39
C SER A 290 5.69 33.37 -5.53
N ILE A 291 5.08 32.54 -4.67
CA ILE A 291 5.16 31.08 -4.76
C ILE A 291 4.45 30.58 -6.03
N LYS A 292 3.25 31.09 -6.29
CA LYS A 292 2.48 30.79 -7.52
C LYS A 292 3.31 31.09 -8.77
N GLU A 293 3.93 32.27 -8.82
CA GLU A 293 4.73 32.70 -9.95
C GLU A 293 6.02 31.90 -10.10
N SER A 294 6.68 31.56 -8.99
CA SER A 294 7.87 30.69 -9.01
C SER A 294 7.56 29.32 -9.64
N LEU A 295 6.44 28.69 -9.26
CA LEU A 295 6.02 27.42 -9.85
C LEU A 295 5.67 27.55 -11.34
N ARG A 296 5.01 28.64 -11.76
CA ARG A 296 4.75 28.91 -13.18
C ARG A 296 6.05 29.06 -13.98
N GLN A 297 7.04 29.79 -13.44
CA GLN A 297 8.35 29.97 -14.06
C GLN A 297 9.13 28.67 -14.18
N MET A 298 8.94 27.71 -13.27
CA MET A 298 9.50 26.36 -13.40
C MET A 298 8.84 25.53 -14.51
N GLY A 299 7.65 25.93 -15.00
CA GLY A 299 6.91 25.22 -16.04
C GLY A 299 5.64 24.51 -15.57
N CYS A 300 5.23 24.69 -14.31
CA CYS A 300 3.97 24.14 -13.81
C CYS A 300 2.76 24.91 -14.38
N GLU A 301 1.69 24.19 -14.74
CA GLU A 301 0.38 24.79 -14.96
C GLU A 301 -0.32 24.98 -13.60
N VAL A 302 -0.41 26.21 -13.11
CA VAL A 302 -0.91 26.52 -11.76
C VAL A 302 -2.39 26.87 -11.75
N TYR A 303 -3.16 26.18 -10.92
CA TYR A 303 -4.59 26.35 -10.68
C TYR A 303 -4.85 26.68 -9.21
N GLU A 304 -5.91 27.42 -8.95
CA GLU A 304 -6.22 27.95 -7.61
C GLU A 304 -7.65 27.60 -7.20
N THR A 305 -7.84 27.20 -5.95
CA THR A 305 -9.16 26.97 -5.35
C THR A 305 -9.10 27.21 -3.84
N ASP A 306 -10.25 27.26 -3.16
CA ASP A 306 -10.27 27.27 -1.69
C ASP A 306 -10.17 25.84 -1.15
N LEU A 307 -8.96 25.46 -0.71
CA LEU A 307 -8.68 24.14 -0.15
C LEU A 307 -9.08 24.02 1.32
N SER A 308 -9.48 25.10 1.99
CA SER A 308 -10.02 25.01 3.37
C SER A 308 -11.49 24.64 3.43
N SER A 309 -12.23 24.81 2.34
CA SER A 309 -13.67 24.58 2.31
C SER A 309 -14.03 23.10 2.55
N ARG A 310 -13.28 22.17 1.93
CA ARG A 310 -13.49 20.72 2.00
C ARG A 310 -12.31 19.94 1.46
N SER A 311 -12.23 18.66 1.83
CA SER A 311 -11.33 17.71 1.16
C SER A 311 -11.81 17.43 -0.28
N LEU A 312 -10.86 17.42 -1.22
CA LEU A 312 -11.12 17.13 -2.62
C LEU A 312 -10.77 15.68 -2.96
N THR A 313 -11.59 15.05 -3.80
CA THR A 313 -11.30 13.75 -4.41
C THR A 313 -10.37 13.92 -5.61
N GLY A 314 -9.67 12.85 -6.03
CA GLY A 314 -8.80 12.88 -7.21
C GLY A 314 -9.54 13.30 -8.49
N LYS A 315 -10.81 12.90 -8.64
CA LYS A 315 -11.68 13.35 -9.73
C LYS A 315 -11.89 14.86 -9.72
N GLU A 316 -12.23 15.43 -8.57
CA GLU A 316 -12.45 16.88 -8.44
C GLU A 316 -11.16 17.68 -8.65
N ILE A 317 -10.03 17.17 -8.17
CA ILE A 317 -8.72 17.77 -8.44
C ILE A 317 -8.48 17.86 -9.94
N LYS A 318 -8.70 16.75 -10.67
CA LYS A 318 -8.57 16.71 -12.13
C LYS A 318 -9.53 17.63 -12.86
N GLU A 319 -10.77 17.76 -12.38
CA GLU A 319 -11.73 18.69 -12.97
C GLU A 319 -11.25 20.15 -12.80
N LEU A 320 -10.81 20.50 -11.59
CA LEU A 320 -10.30 21.84 -11.26
C LEU A 320 -9.00 22.19 -11.99
N THR A 321 -8.15 21.21 -12.28
CA THR A 321 -6.92 21.39 -13.07
C THR A 321 -7.11 21.15 -14.57
N HIS A 322 -8.34 20.89 -15.02
CA HIS A 322 -8.63 20.56 -16.42
C HIS A 322 -7.82 19.37 -16.95
N ASN A 323 -7.56 18.38 -16.11
CA ASN A 323 -6.81 17.16 -16.40
C ASN A 323 -7.76 15.99 -16.70
N LYS A 324 -8.44 16.04 -17.85
CA LYS A 324 -9.48 15.04 -18.20
C LYS A 324 -8.90 13.64 -18.44
N GLU A 325 -7.74 13.58 -19.06
CA GLU A 325 -7.12 12.35 -19.56
C GLU A 325 -5.82 12.00 -18.83
N GLY A 326 -5.48 12.67 -17.75
CA GLY A 326 -4.30 12.34 -16.95
C GLY A 326 -4.65 11.72 -15.61
N ILE A 327 -3.69 11.75 -14.71
CA ILE A 327 -3.82 11.18 -13.37
C ILE A 327 -3.71 12.25 -12.28
N ASP A 328 -4.32 12.00 -11.13
CA ASP A 328 -4.00 12.71 -9.90
C ASP A 328 -2.94 11.93 -9.11
N ILE A 329 -1.99 12.62 -8.49
CA ILE A 329 -0.96 12.01 -7.63
C ILE A 329 -0.96 12.60 -6.22
N THR A 330 -1.99 13.40 -5.90
CA THR A 330 -2.16 13.96 -4.55
C THR A 330 -2.28 12.85 -3.51
N TYR A 331 -3.06 11.82 -3.85
CA TYR A 331 -3.19 10.60 -3.07
C TYR A 331 -2.44 9.50 -3.82
N ARG A 332 -1.35 9.01 -3.21
CA ARG A 332 -0.33 8.13 -3.82
C ARG A 332 -0.84 6.82 -4.44
N GLU A 333 -2.07 6.45 -4.15
CA GLU A 333 -2.71 5.17 -4.45
C GLU A 333 -2.61 4.76 -5.94
N ILE A 334 -2.53 5.74 -6.84
CA ILE A 334 -2.45 5.53 -8.30
C ILE A 334 -1.05 5.12 -8.76
N LEU A 335 -0.01 5.60 -8.07
CA LEU A 335 1.37 5.37 -8.47
C LEU A 335 2.12 4.44 -7.53
N ASP A 336 1.75 4.36 -6.25
CA ASP A 336 2.43 3.54 -5.24
C ASP A 336 1.39 2.81 -4.39
N ARG A 337 0.83 1.74 -4.97
CA ARG A 337 -0.31 1.00 -4.42
C ARG A 337 -0.08 0.50 -2.98
N PHE A 338 1.16 0.09 -2.67
CA PHE A 338 1.52 -0.46 -1.36
C PHE A 338 2.22 0.56 -0.45
N ASN A 339 2.34 1.82 -0.88
CA ASN A 339 3.04 2.90 -0.19
C ASN A 339 4.49 2.58 0.19
N ASP A 340 5.14 1.69 -0.57
CA ASP A 340 6.50 1.22 -0.29
C ASP A 340 7.54 1.81 -1.25
N ASN A 341 7.21 2.14 -2.49
CA ASN A 341 8.25 2.41 -3.49
C ASN A 341 8.85 3.83 -3.48
N TYR A 342 8.14 4.83 -2.95
CA TYR A 342 8.64 6.22 -3.05
C TYR A 342 9.81 6.58 -2.12
N TYR A 343 9.91 5.88 -0.99
CA TYR A 343 10.88 6.18 0.05
C TYR A 343 11.49 4.93 0.67
N ASP A 344 11.27 3.72 0.13
CA ASP A 344 11.84 2.49 0.69
C ASP A 344 13.35 2.57 0.83
N TRP A 345 14.07 3.04 -0.20
CA TRP A 345 15.51 3.24 -0.14
C TRP A 345 15.90 4.15 1.03
N LEU A 346 15.24 5.30 1.17
CA LEU A 346 15.48 6.22 2.29
C LEU A 346 15.13 5.58 3.64
N SER A 347 14.06 4.79 3.70
CA SER A 347 13.67 4.06 4.89
C SER A 347 14.75 3.07 5.31
N TYR A 348 15.32 2.28 4.39
CA TYR A 348 16.47 1.42 4.71
C TYR A 348 17.69 2.22 5.14
N GLU A 349 18.00 3.34 4.48
CA GLU A 349 19.09 4.22 4.90
C GLU A 349 18.91 4.71 6.35
N VAL A 350 17.69 5.08 6.75
CA VAL A 350 17.36 5.53 8.11
C VAL A 350 17.44 4.37 9.12
N LEU A 351 16.88 3.21 8.78
CA LEU A 351 16.84 2.06 9.69
C LEU A 351 18.24 1.44 9.88
N ASN A 352 19.11 1.51 8.88
CA ASN A 352 20.48 1.00 8.99
C ASN A 352 21.34 1.77 10.00
N GLU A 353 20.95 3.00 10.37
CA GLU A 353 21.59 3.79 11.44
C GLU A 353 21.25 3.28 12.86
N ASN A 354 20.32 2.33 12.99
CA ASN A 354 19.89 1.76 14.28
C ASN A 354 19.43 2.80 15.32
N PRO A 355 18.53 3.73 14.97
CA PRO A 355 18.07 4.76 15.90
C PRO A 355 17.26 4.16 17.06
N ALA A 356 17.42 4.73 18.26
CA ALA A 356 16.49 4.50 19.36
C ALA A 356 15.26 5.42 19.29
N TYR A 357 15.43 6.59 18.67
CA TYR A 357 14.39 7.58 18.39
C TYR A 357 14.58 8.10 16.96
N CYS A 358 13.51 8.11 16.18
CA CYS A 358 13.51 8.62 14.81
C CYS A 358 12.49 9.75 14.69
N PHE A 359 12.97 10.98 14.52
CA PHE A 359 12.12 12.15 14.29
C PHE A 359 11.99 12.41 12.80
N VAL A 360 10.76 12.38 12.28
CA VAL A 360 10.48 12.51 10.85
C VAL A 360 9.57 13.71 10.62
N PRO A 361 9.85 14.59 9.65
CA PRO A 361 8.92 15.66 9.29
C PRO A 361 7.59 15.07 8.81
N PHE A 362 6.49 15.61 9.33
CA PHE A 362 5.14 15.13 9.08
C PHE A 362 4.31 16.21 8.36
N GLY A 363 4.29 16.11 7.03
CA GLY A 363 3.39 16.87 6.15
C GLY A 363 2.19 16.02 5.74
N THR A 364 2.26 15.45 4.54
CA THR A 364 1.30 14.43 4.05
C THR A 364 1.43 13.09 4.79
N GLY A 365 2.51 12.90 5.56
CA GLY A 365 2.77 11.68 6.33
C GLY A 365 3.51 10.59 5.55
N ASP A 366 3.68 10.77 4.24
CA ASP A 366 4.23 9.78 3.32
C ASP A 366 5.56 9.14 3.74
N LEU A 367 6.57 9.96 4.07
CA LEU A 367 7.89 9.47 4.49
C LEU A 367 7.78 8.70 5.81
N PHE A 368 7.02 9.24 6.76
CA PHE A 368 6.81 8.62 8.06
C PHE A 368 6.13 7.26 7.93
N VAL A 369 5.05 7.18 7.13
CA VAL A 369 4.31 5.94 6.88
C VAL A 369 5.21 4.90 6.18
N ASN A 370 6.00 5.31 5.19
CA ASN A 370 6.89 4.40 4.49
C ASN A 370 7.97 3.81 5.44
N ILE A 371 8.58 4.63 6.30
CA ILE A 371 9.54 4.16 7.30
C ILE A 371 8.92 3.11 8.22
N LEU A 372 7.68 3.35 8.69
CA LEU A 372 6.96 2.39 9.53
C LEU A 372 6.63 1.09 8.80
N ILE A 373 6.17 1.16 7.55
CA ILE A 373 5.88 -0.02 6.73
C ILE A 373 7.14 -0.87 6.54
N ILE A 374 8.27 -0.26 6.21
CA ILE A 374 9.54 -0.98 6.03
C ILE A 374 10.03 -1.57 7.35
N ALA A 375 9.96 -0.82 8.46
CA ALA A 375 10.31 -1.33 9.79
C ALA A 375 9.44 -2.54 10.18
N GLU A 376 8.12 -2.48 9.93
CA GLU A 376 7.21 -3.60 10.17
C GLU A 376 7.54 -4.82 9.30
N ARG A 377 7.88 -4.61 8.02
CA ARG A 377 8.24 -5.69 7.10
C ARG A 377 9.51 -6.41 7.54
N GLU A 378 10.55 -5.65 7.87
CA GLU A 378 11.82 -6.21 8.34
C GLU A 378 11.69 -6.90 9.70
N PHE A 379 10.84 -6.37 10.59
CA PHE A 379 10.52 -7.02 11.86
C PHE A 379 9.86 -8.37 11.65
N ASN A 380 8.93 -8.42 10.71
CA ASN A 380 8.21 -9.65 10.41
C ASN A 380 8.90 -10.50 9.34
N ASN A 381 10.20 -10.78 9.52
CA ASN A 381 11.00 -11.58 8.59
C ASN A 381 10.55 -13.04 8.39
N SER A 382 9.67 -13.54 9.26
CA SER A 382 8.98 -14.82 9.09
C SER A 382 7.93 -14.79 7.97
N ILE A 383 7.54 -13.58 7.55
CA ILE A 383 6.58 -13.28 6.49
C ILE A 383 7.31 -12.83 5.23
N TYR A 384 8.19 -11.85 5.41
CA TYR A 384 8.87 -11.16 4.33
C TYR A 384 10.31 -11.64 4.31
N LYS A 385 10.82 -11.97 3.12
CA LYS A 385 12.25 -12.14 2.95
C LYS A 385 12.92 -10.80 3.24
N HIS A 386 13.93 -10.79 4.10
CA HIS A 386 14.74 -9.60 4.36
C HIS A 386 15.20 -8.97 3.04
N ASP A 387 14.97 -7.66 2.92
CA ASP A 387 15.44 -6.92 1.78
C ASP A 387 16.97 -6.77 1.83
N PRO A 388 17.71 -6.99 0.72
CA PRO A 388 19.16 -6.86 0.71
C PRO A 388 19.69 -5.48 1.13
N ARG A 389 18.85 -4.44 1.07
CA ARG A 389 19.18 -3.08 1.51
C ARG A 389 19.21 -2.94 3.03
N PHE A 390 18.59 -3.86 3.78
CA PHE A 390 18.58 -3.83 5.24
C PHE A 390 19.86 -4.46 5.80
N LEU A 391 20.64 -3.62 6.49
CA LEU A 391 21.89 -3.96 7.19
C LEU A 391 21.81 -3.65 8.69
N GLY A 392 20.65 -3.19 9.17
CA GLY A 392 20.41 -2.82 10.55
C GLY A 392 20.26 -4.02 11.51
N ASP A 393 20.22 -3.70 12.79
CA ASP A 393 19.94 -4.61 13.89
C ASP A 393 18.44 -4.59 14.20
N ILE A 394 17.77 -5.66 13.83
CA ILE A 394 16.31 -5.75 13.96
C ILE A 394 15.82 -5.61 15.41
N LYS A 395 16.63 -6.01 16.40
CA LYS A 395 16.23 -5.88 17.81
C LYS A 395 16.15 -4.41 18.21
N LYS A 396 17.12 -3.61 17.77
CA LYS A 396 17.14 -2.17 18.03
C LYS A 396 15.99 -1.46 17.31
N ILE A 397 15.72 -1.84 16.06
CA ILE A 397 14.62 -1.26 15.29
C ILE A 397 13.26 -1.57 15.92
N ASN A 398 13.06 -2.78 16.45
CA ASN A 398 11.83 -3.14 17.15
C ASN A 398 11.59 -2.33 18.43
N GLU A 399 12.65 -1.77 19.03
CA GLU A 399 12.59 -0.91 20.21
C GLU A 399 12.62 0.59 19.86
N CYS A 400 12.71 0.93 18.57
CA CYS A 400 12.79 2.31 18.10
C CYS A 400 11.46 3.07 18.29
N ASN A 401 11.56 4.32 18.72
CA ASN A 401 10.44 5.24 18.84
C ASN A 401 10.37 6.16 17.62
N PHE A 402 9.38 5.97 16.77
CA PHE A 402 9.14 6.83 15.59
C PHE A 402 8.20 7.98 15.93
N MET A 403 8.61 9.21 15.64
CA MET A 403 7.87 10.43 15.95
C MET A 403 7.71 11.30 14.71
N GLY A 404 6.46 11.57 14.34
CA GLY A 404 6.12 12.56 13.31
C GLY A 404 6.08 13.97 13.90
N ALA A 405 6.81 14.92 13.31
CA ALA A 405 6.88 16.30 13.76
C ALA A 405 6.34 17.28 12.70
N THR A 406 5.44 18.19 13.11
CA THR A 406 4.90 19.24 12.25
C THR A 406 4.73 20.54 13.04
N THR A 407 4.83 21.69 12.37
CA THR A 407 4.56 23.00 12.97
C THR A 407 3.09 23.40 12.77
N ARG A 408 2.51 24.21 13.66
CA ARG A 408 1.23 24.89 13.38
C ARG A 408 1.43 26.31 12.86
N ASP A 409 2.65 26.82 12.97
CA ASP A 409 3.02 28.16 12.55
C ASP A 409 3.55 28.11 11.11
N ALA A 410 2.82 28.76 10.21
CA ALA A 410 3.17 28.87 8.79
C ALA A 410 4.45 29.68 8.56
N ASN A 411 4.88 30.49 9.53
CA ASN A 411 6.10 31.30 9.47
C ASN A 411 7.28 30.68 10.22
N SER A 412 7.12 29.46 10.75
CA SER A 412 8.20 28.82 11.49
C SER A 412 9.37 28.48 10.58
N ARG A 413 10.58 28.37 11.15
CA ARG A 413 11.76 27.89 10.42
C ARG A 413 11.64 26.42 9.96
N LEU A 414 10.68 25.67 10.50
CA LEU A 414 10.36 24.33 10.00
C LEU A 414 9.60 24.51 8.70
N ASP A 415 10.34 24.42 7.60
CA ASP A 415 9.80 24.67 6.27
C ASP A 415 8.77 23.58 5.92
N LYS A 416 7.52 24.02 5.72
CA LYS A 416 6.40 23.18 5.30
C LYS A 416 6.20 23.20 3.78
N LEU A 417 6.99 24.00 3.06
CA LEU A 417 6.73 24.36 1.68
C LEU A 417 7.48 23.43 0.73
#